data_AF-A0A838J7K8-F1
#
_entry.id   AF-A0A838J7K8-F1
#
_cell.length_a   1.000
_cell.length_b   1.000
_cell.length_c   1.000
_cell.angle_alpha   90.00
_cell.angle_beta   90.00
_cell.angle_gamma   90.00
#
_symmetry.space_group_name_H-M   'P 1'
#
loop_
_entity.id
_entity.type
_entity.pdbx_description
1 polymer ?
#
loop_
_entity_poly.entity_id
_entity_poly.type
_entity_poly.pdbx_seq_one_letter_code
_entity_poly.pdbx_strand_id
1 'polypeptide(L)'
;MDELETQIRDELSAITDMLEEILGRRSRWNGKVELMEDSSFLGKALWNGRISINRGLAKSELRWRTEIHEALHLFSVGLSP
;
A
#
# COMPACT_ATOMS: atom_id res chain seq x y z
N MET A 1 5.05 15.64 -6.02
CA MET A 1 4.98 14.33 -5.34
C MET A 1 6.29 14.18 -4.61
N ASP A 2 6.24 13.85 -3.32
CA ASP A 2 7.41 13.63 -2.47
C ASP A 2 8.27 12.49 -3.08
N GLU A 3 9.60 12.60 -3.02
CA GLU A 3 10.51 11.54 -3.52
C GLU A 3 10.22 10.21 -2.81
N LEU A 4 9.93 10.28 -1.50
CA LEU A 4 9.59 9.13 -0.69
C LEU A 4 8.24 8.50 -1.12
N GLU A 5 7.26 9.33 -1.45
CA GLU A 5 5.95 8.86 -1.91
C GLU A 5 6.06 8.18 -3.28
N THR A 6 6.92 8.72 -4.16
CA THR A 6 7.22 8.09 -5.47
C THR A 6 7.90 6.73 -5.27
N GLN A 7 8.90 6.65 -4.39
CA GLN A 7 9.57 5.40 -4.06
C GLN A 7 8.58 4.33 -3.55
N ILE A 8 7.75 4.69 -2.56
CA ILE A 8 6.78 3.76 -1.97
C ILE A 8 5.73 3.34 -2.99
N ARG A 9 5.31 4.25 -3.89
CA ARG A 9 4.39 3.90 -4.97
C ARG A 9 5.01 2.86 -5.91
N ASP A 10 6.27 3.03 -6.28
CA ASP A 10 6.95 2.11 -7.19
C ASP A 10 7.21 0.74 -6.52
N GLU A 11 7.52 0.74 -5.22
CA GLU A 11 7.61 -0.48 -4.38
C GLU A 11 6.26 -1.22 -4.31
N LEU A 12 5.17 -0.49 -4.03
CA LEU A 12 3.81 -1.04 -4.04
C LEU A 12 3.38 -1.55 -5.43
N SER A 13 3.89 -0.95 -6.51
CA SER A 13 3.70 -1.47 -7.86
C SER A 13 4.30 -2.84 -8.01
N ALA A 14 5.59 -2.97 -7.69
CA ALA A 14 6.30 -4.23 -7.80
C ALA A 14 5.68 -5.32 -6.91
N ILE A 15 5.28 -4.97 -5.68
CA ILE A 15 4.58 -5.89 -4.78
C ILE A 15 3.24 -6.31 -5.38
N THR A 16 2.44 -5.37 -5.88
CA THR A 16 1.12 -5.67 -6.42
C THR A 16 1.22 -6.56 -7.64
N ASP A 17 2.12 -6.26 -8.58
CA ASP A 17 2.34 -7.06 -9.79
C ASP A 17 2.74 -8.50 -9.42
N MET A 18 3.64 -8.66 -8.45
CA MET A 18 4.05 -9.98 -7.95
C MET A 18 2.89 -10.73 -7.29
N LEU A 19 2.05 -10.05 -6.52
CA LEU A 19 0.88 -10.65 -5.89
C LEU A 19 -0.20 -11.02 -6.93
N GLU A 20 -0.36 -10.25 -8.00
CA GLU A 20 -1.27 -10.62 -9.11
C GLU A 20 -0.83 -11.93 -9.78
N GLU A 21 0.48 -12.10 -10.01
CA GLU A 21 1.06 -13.34 -10.54
C GLU A 21 0.83 -14.53 -9.59
N ILE A 22 1.15 -14.35 -8.30
CA ILE A 22 1.04 -15.42 -7.29
C ILE A 22 -0.42 -15.83 -7.05
N LEU A 23 -1.33 -14.86 -6.96
CA LEU A 23 -2.73 -15.09 -6.59
C LEU A 23 -3.64 -15.39 -7.79
N GLY A 24 -3.16 -15.17 -9.02
CA GLY A 24 -3.91 -15.44 -10.25
C GLY A 24 -5.15 -14.54 -10.43
N ARG A 25 -5.15 -13.35 -9.83
CA ARG A 25 -6.26 -12.38 -9.92
C ARG A 25 -5.73 -10.96 -9.83
N ARG A 26 -6.45 -10.01 -10.41
CA ARG A 26 -6.06 -8.59 -10.41
C ARG A 26 -6.31 -7.93 -9.06
N SER A 27 -5.42 -7.01 -8.71
CA SER A 27 -5.57 -6.09 -7.59
C SER A 27 -6.59 -5.01 -7.90
N ARG A 28 -7.14 -4.41 -6.84
CA ARG A 28 -7.90 -3.15 -6.93
C ARG A 28 -7.01 -1.91 -6.83
N TRP A 29 -5.69 -2.08 -6.74
CA TRP A 29 -4.76 -0.97 -6.63
C TRP A 29 -4.91 0.01 -7.79
N ASN A 30 -4.98 1.30 -7.47
CA ASN A 30 -5.19 2.36 -8.46
C ASN A 30 -3.93 3.22 -8.70
N GLY A 31 -2.78 2.80 -8.19
CA GLY A 31 -1.51 3.52 -8.34
C GLY A 31 -1.33 4.72 -7.41
N LYS A 32 -2.27 5.02 -6.51
CA LYS A 32 -2.20 6.16 -5.60
C LYS A 32 -1.70 5.74 -4.22
N VAL A 33 -0.76 6.52 -3.71
CA VAL A 33 -0.23 6.44 -2.35
C VAL A 33 -0.45 7.80 -1.68
N GLU A 34 -0.67 7.79 -0.37
CA GLU A 34 -0.78 9.00 0.43
C GLU A 34 0.00 8.84 1.73
N LEU A 35 0.90 9.76 2.03
CA LEU A 35 1.69 9.75 3.27
C LEU A 35 1.02 10.65 4.33
N MET A 36 0.58 10.06 5.42
CA MET A 36 -0.23 10.74 6.45
C MET A 36 0.50 10.80 7.80
N GLU A 37 0.31 11.90 8.53
CA GLU A 37 0.73 12.01 9.94
C GLU A 37 -0.44 11.60 10.86
N ASP A 38 -0.72 10.31 10.95
CA ASP A 38 -1.79 9.76 11.78
C ASP A 38 -1.28 8.54 12.56
N SER A 39 -1.21 8.64 13.88
CA SER A 39 -0.68 7.59 14.76
C SER A 39 -1.66 6.43 15.01
N SER A 40 -2.90 6.50 14.52
CA SER A 40 -3.90 5.44 14.70
C SER A 40 -3.68 4.23 13.79
N PHE A 41 -2.87 4.36 12.74
CA PHE A 41 -2.54 3.26 11.82
C PHE A 41 -1.10 3.33 11.32
N LEU A 42 -0.63 2.19 10.79
CA LEU A 42 0.68 2.06 10.14
C LEU A 42 0.55 2.11 8.62
N GLY A 43 -0.42 1.37 8.08
CA GLY A 43 -0.90 1.44 6.71
C GLY A 43 -2.42 1.30 6.69
N LYS A 44 -3.03 1.71 5.57
CA LYS A 44 -4.46 1.53 5.33
C LYS A 44 -4.74 1.41 3.83
N ALA A 45 -5.21 0.26 3.38
CA ALA A 45 -5.84 0.08 2.08
C ALA A 45 -7.30 0.58 2.12
N LEU A 46 -7.64 1.47 1.18
CA LEU A 46 -8.96 2.08 1.05
C LEU A 46 -9.79 1.39 -0.03
N TRP A 47 -11.12 1.41 0.09
CA TRP A 47 -12.05 0.82 -0.87
C TRP A 47 -11.86 1.24 -2.32
N ASN A 48 -11.38 2.47 -2.53
CA ASN A 48 -11.13 3.02 -3.86
C ASN A 48 -9.82 2.54 -4.50
N GLY A 49 -9.05 1.66 -3.83
CA GLY A 49 -7.79 1.13 -4.32
C GLY A 49 -6.55 1.95 -3.99
N ARG A 50 -6.67 3.03 -3.20
CA ARG A 50 -5.55 3.80 -2.68
C ARG A 50 -4.96 3.12 -1.44
N ILE A 51 -3.66 3.25 -1.25
CA ILE A 51 -2.99 2.90 0.02
C ILE A 51 -2.51 4.19 0.71
N SER A 52 -2.85 4.34 1.99
CA SER A 52 -2.29 5.38 2.85
C SER A 52 -1.25 4.76 3.79
N ILE A 53 -0.09 5.39 3.96
CA ILE A 53 0.98 4.94 4.85
C ILE A 53 1.30 6.04 5.85
N ASN A 54 1.52 5.68 7.11
CA ASN A 54 1.98 6.62 8.11
C ASN A 54 3.38 7.15 7.75
N ARG A 55 3.57 8.48 7.76
CA ARG A 55 4.81 9.14 7.33
C ARG A 55 6.03 8.78 8.20
N GLY A 56 5.82 8.44 9.48
CA GLY A 56 6.87 7.94 10.36
C GLY A 56 7.35 6.54 9.94
N LEU A 57 6.41 5.64 9.63
CA LEU A 57 6.73 4.31 9.11
C LEU A 57 7.34 4.36 7.72
N ALA A 58 6.87 5.26 6.85
CA ALA A 58 7.37 5.44 5.49
C ALA A 58 8.90 5.63 5.43
N LYS A 59 9.50 6.23 6.48
CA LYS A 59 10.96 6.43 6.58
C LYS A 59 11.71 5.22 7.15
N SER A 60 11.00 4.17 7.56
CA SER A 60 11.57 2.96 8.14
C SER A 60 11.92 1.93 7.08
N GLU A 61 13.08 1.29 7.23
CA GLU A 61 13.48 0.12 6.43
C GLU A 61 12.56 -1.09 6.64
N LEU A 62 11.74 -1.11 7.69
CA LEU A 62 10.80 -2.20 7.96
C LEU A 62 9.42 -1.98 7.32
N ARG A 63 9.22 -0.89 6.57
CA ARG A 63 7.92 -0.54 5.97
C ARG A 63 7.39 -1.60 5.00
N TRP A 64 8.28 -2.35 4.34
CA TRP A 64 7.92 -3.37 3.34
C TRP A 64 6.91 -4.40 3.87
N ARG A 65 6.94 -4.69 5.19
CA ARG A 65 5.97 -5.60 5.82
C ARG A 65 4.55 -5.04 5.77
N THR A 66 4.42 -3.74 6.00
CA THR A 66 3.14 -3.03 5.96
C THR A 66 2.69 -2.84 4.53
N GLU A 67 3.59 -2.54 3.59
CA GLU A 67 3.28 -2.45 2.17
C GLU A 67 2.69 -3.75 1.62
N ILE A 68 3.31 -4.90 1.93
CA ILE A 68 2.77 -6.21 1.55
C ILE A 68 1.41 -6.46 2.22
N HIS A 69 1.27 -6.15 3.51
CA HIS A 69 0.00 -6.32 4.24
C HIS A 69 -1.13 -5.51 3.60
N GLU A 70 -0.91 -4.23 3.33
CA GLU A 70 -1.92 -3.37 2.71
C GLU A 70 -2.18 -3.75 1.25
N ALA A 71 -1.16 -4.17 0.50
CA ALA A 71 -1.35 -4.65 -0.86
C ALA A 71 -2.26 -5.89 -0.90
N LEU A 72 -2.09 -6.84 0.02
CA LEU A 72 -2.95 -8.04 0.12
C LEU A 72 -4.43 -7.71 0.32
N HIS A 73 -4.75 -6.63 1.06
CA HIS A 73 -6.12 -6.18 1.26
C HIS A 73 -6.81 -5.78 -0.06
N LEU A 74 -6.04 -5.31 -1.05
CA LEU A 74 -6.59 -4.94 -2.35
C LEU A 74 -7.10 -6.13 -3.18
N PHE A 75 -6.73 -7.35 -2.78
CA PHE A 75 -7.20 -8.59 -3.36
C PHE A 75 -8.36 -9.23 -2.57
N SER A 76 -8.65 -8.76 -1.36
CA SER A 76 -9.72 -9.30 -0.50
C SER A 76 -11.01 -8.49 -0.63
N VAL A 77 -12.16 -9.02 -0.18
CA VAL A 77 -13.46 -8.31 -0.18
C VAL A 77 -13.72 -7.48 1.09
N GLY A 78 -12.82 -7.47 2.07
CA GLY A 78 -13.01 -6.83 3.37
C GLY A 78 -12.17 -5.58 3.58
N LEU A 79 -12.36 -4.54 2.76
CA LEU A 79 -11.62 -3.28 2.93
C LEU A 79 -12.22 -2.41 4.04
N SER A 80 -11.38 -1.56 4.63
CA SER A 80 -11.83 -0.55 5.58
C SER A 80 -12.46 0.63 4.82
N PRO A 81 -13.65 1.13 5.25
CA PRO A 81 -14.26 2.36 4.74
C PRO A 81 -13.27 3.53 4.62
#